data_AF-A0A5Q4GAX5-F1
#
_entry.id   AF-A0A5Q4GAX5-F1
#
_cell.length_a   1.000
_cell.length_b   1.000
_cell.length_c   1.000
_cell.angle_alpha   90.00
_cell.angle_beta   90.00
_cell.angle_gamma   90.00
#
_symmetry.space_group_name_H-M   'P 1'
#
loop_
_entity.id
_entity.type
_entity.pdbx_description
1 polymer ?
#
loop_
_entity_poly.entity_id
_entity_poly.type
_entity_poly.pdbx_seq_one_letter_code
_entity_poly.pdbx_strand_id
1 'polypeptide(L)'
;VVIGEGGSGGALAIGVANRVFILEHAIYSVISPESCAAIRWRDAAEAPSAAEALKLTAYDLLEQGVVDEVIEEPIGGAHKDPAAAIETVRVTIERAFAELRSHAPDDLIRERRERFRRMGRFLDAA
;
A
#
# COMPACT_ATOMS: atom_id res chain seq x y z
N VAL A 1 -6.84 4.24 0.81
CA VAL A 1 -6.76 3.35 -0.36
C VAL A 1 -5.75 3.93 -1.32
N VAL A 2 -4.76 3.17 -1.76
CA VAL A 2 -3.87 3.56 -2.86
C VAL A 2 -4.52 3.09 -4.16
N ILE A 3 -4.92 4.04 -5.01
CA ILE A 3 -5.72 3.77 -6.23
C ILE A 3 -4.91 3.86 -7.53
N GLY A 4 -3.59 4.03 -7.42
CA GLY A 4 -2.67 4.24 -8.53
C GLY A 4 -1.25 4.21 -8.01
N GLU A 5 -0.50 5.30 -8.15
CA GLU A 5 0.88 5.37 -7.66
C GLU A 5 0.98 6.01 -6.27
N GLY A 6 1.45 5.23 -5.29
CA GLY A 6 1.83 5.67 -3.95
C GLY A 6 3.31 6.06 -3.90
N GLY A 7 3.61 7.33 -4.14
CA GLY A 7 4.98 7.84 -4.15
C GLY A 7 5.50 8.30 -2.77
N SER A 8 6.39 7.50 -2.17
CA SER A 8 7.28 7.87 -1.07
C SER A 8 6.57 8.61 0.09
N GLY A 9 7.25 9.60 0.69
CA GLY A 9 6.71 10.45 1.75
C GLY A 9 5.47 11.24 1.36
N GLY A 10 5.28 11.55 0.07
CA GLY A 10 4.11 12.27 -0.43
C GLY A 10 2.82 11.47 -0.25
N ALA A 11 2.86 10.18 -0.60
CA ALA A 11 1.75 9.27 -0.33
C ALA A 11 1.59 8.99 1.17
N LEU A 12 2.70 8.83 1.91
CA LEU A 12 2.65 8.57 3.35
C LEU A 12 2.04 9.72 4.15
N ALA A 13 2.23 10.97 3.71
CA ALA A 13 1.71 12.16 4.39
C ALA A 13 0.19 12.11 4.64
N ILE A 14 -0.55 11.40 3.78
CA ILE A 14 -2.00 11.17 3.90
C ILE A 14 -2.35 9.67 4.07
N GLY A 15 -1.34 8.80 4.15
CA GLY A 15 -1.47 7.34 4.22
C GLY A 15 -1.43 6.76 5.64
N VAL A 16 -1.28 7.59 6.68
CA VAL A 16 -1.24 7.14 8.08
C VAL A 16 -2.66 6.88 8.60
N ALA A 17 -3.14 5.64 8.44
CA ALA A 17 -4.52 5.23 8.73
C ALA A 17 -4.61 3.97 9.61
N ASN A 18 -5.80 3.73 10.16
CA ASN A 18 -6.12 2.50 10.92
C ASN A 18 -6.19 1.26 10.03
N ARG A 19 -6.61 1.44 8.78
CA ARG A 19 -6.61 0.44 7.71
C ARG A 19 -6.04 1.08 6.44
N VAL A 20 -5.18 0.37 5.75
CA VAL A 20 -4.55 0.79 4.49
C VAL A 20 -4.86 -0.27 3.44
N PHE A 21 -5.60 0.10 2.40
CA PHE A 21 -5.91 -0.77 1.27
C PHE A 21 -5.21 -0.28 0.01
N ILE A 22 -5.06 -1.16 -0.97
CA ILE A 22 -4.45 -0.88 -2.27
C ILE A 22 -5.23 -1.59 -3.37
N LEU A 23 -5.41 -0.96 -4.52
CA LEU A 23 -5.94 -1.64 -5.70
C LEU A 23 -4.92 -2.65 -6.24
N GLU A 24 -5.40 -3.72 -6.86
CA GLU A 24 -4.57 -4.83 -7.37
C GLU A 24 -3.37 -4.40 -8.24
N HIS A 25 -3.56 -3.44 -9.15
CA HIS A 25 -2.50 -2.97 -10.06
C HIS A 25 -1.87 -1.65 -9.59
N ALA A 26 -2.25 -1.15 -8.41
CA ALA A 26 -1.61 0.00 -7.80
C ALA A 26 -0.25 -0.37 -7.20
N ILE A 27 0.60 0.64 -7.05
CA ILE A 27 1.95 0.49 -6.50
C ILE A 27 2.16 1.41 -5.30
N TYR A 28 3.03 1.01 -4.39
CA TYR A 28 3.48 1.87 -3.29
C TYR A 28 4.98 1.66 -3.07
N SER A 29 5.78 2.71 -3.23
CA SER A 29 7.24 2.62 -3.10
C SER A 29 7.85 3.84 -2.43
N VAL A 30 8.99 3.63 -1.75
CA VAL A 30 9.81 4.70 -1.15
C VAL A 30 10.53 5.56 -2.20
N ILE A 31 10.75 5.02 -3.40
CA ILE A 31 11.48 5.65 -4.51
C ILE A 31 10.91 5.14 -5.84
N SER A 32 10.93 5.95 -6.89
CA SER A 32 10.55 5.46 -8.22
C SER A 32 11.54 4.38 -8.70
N PRO A 33 11.10 3.35 -9.45
CA PRO A 33 11.98 2.32 -9.98
C PRO A 33 13.13 2.90 -10.84
N GLU A 34 12.85 3.92 -11.64
CA GLU A 34 13.83 4.59 -12.50
C GLU A 34 14.92 5.28 -11.67
N SER A 35 14.51 5.97 -10.60
CA SER A 35 15.44 6.64 -9.70
C SER A 35 16.29 5.64 -8.92
N CYS A 36 15.70 4.52 -8.48
CA CYS A 36 16.43 3.42 -7.86
C CYS A 36 17.45 2.81 -8.83
N ALA A 37 17.04 2.55 -10.06
CA ALA A 37 17.87 2.01 -11.14
C ALA A 37 19.09 2.90 -11.44
N ALA A 38 18.86 4.21 -11.60
CA ALA A 38 19.91 5.19 -11.83
C ALA A 38 20.93 5.29 -10.67
N ILE A 39 20.51 5.05 -9.43
CA ILE A 39 21.42 5.07 -8.27
C ILE A 39 22.18 3.74 -8.15
N ARG A 40 21.47 2.61 -8.21
CA ARG A 40 22.02 1.29 -7.87
C ARG A 40 22.75 0.64 -9.04
N TRP A 41 22.24 0.77 -10.26
CA TRP A 41 22.80 0.20 -11.49
C TRP A 41 23.48 1.24 -12.38
N ARG A 42 23.33 2.55 -12.09
CA ARG A 42 23.82 3.66 -12.94
C ARG A 42 23.19 3.66 -14.33
N ASP A 43 22.03 3.03 -14.47
CA ASP A 43 21.25 2.97 -15.70
C ASP A 43 19.76 3.00 -15.35
N ALA A 44 19.02 3.96 -15.91
CA ALA A 44 17.58 4.06 -15.70
C ALA A 44 16.79 2.99 -16.46
N ALA A 45 17.38 2.36 -17.49
CA ALA A 45 16.77 1.27 -18.23
C ALA A 45 16.56 0.01 -17.36
N GLU A 46 17.31 -0.12 -16.26
CA GLU A 46 17.17 -1.19 -15.26
C GLU A 46 15.96 -1.00 -14.32
N ALA A 47 15.03 -0.08 -14.63
CA ALA A 47 13.81 0.14 -13.86
C ALA A 47 12.98 -1.14 -13.61
N PRO A 48 12.81 -2.08 -14.57
CA PRO A 48 12.09 -3.32 -14.31
C PRO A 48 12.73 -4.17 -13.20
N SER A 49 14.06 -4.35 -13.23
CA SER A 49 14.79 -5.08 -12.21
C SER A 49 14.77 -4.35 -10.86
N ALA A 50 14.81 -3.02 -10.86
CA ALA A 50 14.63 -2.23 -9.65
C ALA A 50 13.22 -2.38 -9.06
N ALA A 51 12.17 -2.40 -9.89
CA ALA A 51 10.79 -2.59 -9.45
C ALA A 51 10.59 -3.96 -8.78
N GLU A 52 11.13 -5.03 -9.37
CA GLU A 52 11.10 -6.38 -8.80
C GLU A 52 11.84 -6.45 -7.45
N ALA A 53 13.00 -5.78 -7.35
CA ALA A 53 13.79 -5.74 -6.13
C ALA A 53 13.13 -4.92 -5.02
N LEU A 54 12.39 -3.87 -5.38
CA LEU A 54 11.69 -2.98 -4.44
C LEU A 54 10.43 -3.60 -3.86
N LYS A 55 9.85 -4.63 -4.50
CA LYS A 55 8.65 -5.34 -4.00
C LYS A 55 7.49 -4.38 -3.73
N LEU A 56 7.18 -3.57 -4.74
CA LEU A 56 6.26 -2.42 -4.68
C LEU A 56 4.81 -2.72 -5.08
N THR A 57 4.50 -3.97 -5.45
CA THR A 57 3.16 -4.36 -5.92
C THR A 57 2.19 -4.57 -4.76
N ALA A 58 0.89 -4.48 -5.04
CA ALA A 58 -0.17 -4.67 -4.05
C ALA A 58 0.00 -5.96 -3.20
N TYR A 59 0.31 -7.07 -3.85
CA TYR A 59 0.48 -8.37 -3.19
C TYR A 59 1.78 -8.48 -2.40
N ASP A 60 2.90 -7.94 -2.92
CA ASP A 60 4.15 -7.88 -2.15
C ASP A 60 3.96 -7.09 -0.84
N LEU A 61 3.27 -5.95 -0.94
CA LEU A 61 2.99 -5.08 0.20
C LEU A 61 2.04 -5.71 1.21
N LEU A 62 1.11 -6.56 0.76
CA LEU A 62 0.23 -7.34 1.63
C LEU A 62 1.04 -8.39 2.38
N GLU A 63 1.91 -9.13 1.69
CA GLU A 63 2.78 -10.14 2.31
C GLU A 63 3.71 -9.52 3.38
N GLN A 64 4.18 -8.30 3.14
CA GLN A 64 5.01 -7.55 4.08
C GLN A 64 4.21 -6.87 5.22
N GLY A 65 2.87 -6.89 5.16
CA GLY A 65 2.00 -6.25 6.15
C GLY A 65 1.99 -4.72 6.10
N VAL A 66 2.39 -4.13 4.97
CA VAL A 66 2.33 -2.67 4.74
C VAL A 66 0.88 -2.24 4.51
N VAL A 67 0.16 -3.01 3.70
CA VAL A 67 -1.29 -2.88 3.46
C VAL A 67 -2.05 -4.01 4.15
N ASP A 68 -3.32 -3.80 4.45
CA ASP A 68 -4.21 -4.77 5.09
C ASP A 68 -4.93 -5.67 4.09
N GLU A 69 -5.20 -5.15 2.90
CA GLU A 69 -6.01 -5.83 1.90
C GLU A 69 -5.71 -5.28 0.51
N VAL A 70 -5.70 -6.20 -0.46
CA VAL A 70 -5.71 -5.88 -1.89
C VAL A 70 -7.15 -5.88 -2.36
N ILE A 71 -7.57 -4.79 -3.00
CA ILE A 71 -8.88 -4.65 -3.62
C ILE A 71 -8.74 -5.07 -5.07
N GLU A 72 -9.37 -6.19 -5.43
CA GLU A 72 -9.36 -6.72 -6.79
C GLU A 72 -9.94 -5.71 -7.79
N GLU A 73 -9.31 -5.62 -8.95
CA GLU A 73 -9.79 -4.79 -10.04
C GLU A 73 -10.61 -5.63 -11.03
N PRO A 74 -11.51 -5.00 -11.82
CA PRO A 74 -12.16 -5.66 -12.94
C PRO A 74 -11.16 -6.29 -13.91
N ILE A 75 -11.59 -7.31 -14.66
CA ILE A 75 -10.74 -7.97 -15.66
C ILE A 75 -10.17 -6.92 -16.63
N GLY A 76 -8.84 -6.86 -16.70
CA GLY A 76 -8.11 -5.90 -17.53
C GLY A 76 -7.84 -4.53 -16.86
N GLY A 77 -8.16 -4.37 -15.58
CA GLY A 77 -7.85 -3.22 -14.74
C GLY A 77 -9.03 -2.26 -14.50
N ALA A 78 -8.90 -1.41 -13.49
CA ALA A 78 -9.95 -0.48 -13.03
C ALA A 78 -10.47 0.46 -14.12
N HIS A 79 -9.64 0.79 -15.10
CA HIS A 79 -10.01 1.64 -16.23
C HIS A 79 -10.96 0.95 -17.24
N LYS A 80 -11.06 -0.38 -17.22
CA LYS A 80 -11.96 -1.14 -18.10
C LYS A 80 -13.41 -1.09 -17.63
N ASP A 81 -13.62 -1.09 -16.32
CA ASP A 81 -14.93 -0.89 -15.70
C ASP A 81 -14.80 -0.04 -14.43
N PRO A 82 -14.75 1.29 -14.58
CA PRO A 82 -14.59 2.19 -13.43
C PRO A 82 -15.74 2.10 -12.43
N ALA A 83 -16.95 1.79 -12.89
CA ALA A 83 -18.11 1.67 -12.02
C ALA A 83 -17.98 0.45 -11.11
N ALA A 84 -17.58 -0.70 -11.66
CA ALA A 84 -17.29 -1.89 -10.86
C ALA A 84 -16.10 -1.68 -9.91
N ALA A 85 -15.03 -1.03 -10.35
CA ALA A 85 -13.89 -0.74 -9.47
C ALA A 85 -14.29 0.16 -8.27
N ILE A 86 -15.08 1.20 -8.52
CA ILE A 86 -15.61 2.10 -7.48
C ILE A 86 -16.52 1.33 -6.52
N GLU A 87 -17.36 0.44 -7.04
CA GLU A 87 -18.23 -0.44 -6.24
C GLU A 87 -17.41 -1.29 -5.26
N THR A 88 -16.38 -1.99 -5.75
CA THR A 88 -15.51 -2.81 -4.91
C THR A 88 -14.83 -1.97 -3.83
N VAL A 89 -14.29 -0.81 -4.19
CA VAL A 89 -13.68 0.12 -3.22
C VAL A 89 -14.70 0.57 -2.17
N ARG A 90 -15.93 0.90 -2.57
CA ARG A 90 -16.98 1.32 -1.64
C ARG A 90 -17.28 0.22 -0.63
N VAL A 91 -17.51 -1.00 -1.09
CA VAL A 91 -17.82 -2.16 -0.23
C VAL A 91 -16.69 -2.41 0.78
N THR A 92 -15.42 -2.35 0.34
CA THR A 92 -14.26 -2.50 1.24
C THR A 92 -14.22 -1.38 2.29
N ILE A 93 -14.43 -0.12 1.90
CA ILE A 93 -14.45 1.01 2.84
C ILE A 93 -15.61 0.90 3.83
N GLU A 94 -16.81 0.55 3.38
CA GLU A 94 -17.99 0.40 4.23
C GLU A 94 -17.79 -0.71 5.27
N ARG A 95 -17.21 -1.85 4.86
CA ARG A 95 -16.85 -2.95 5.78
C ARG A 95 -15.85 -2.47 6.83
N ALA A 96 -14.76 -1.84 6.40
CA ALA A 96 -13.71 -1.35 7.30
C ALA A 96 -14.25 -0.28 8.26
N PHE A 97 -15.10 0.62 7.77
CA PHE A 97 -15.72 1.65 8.58
C PHE A 97 -16.65 1.04 9.63
N ALA A 98 -17.49 0.07 9.26
CA ALA A 98 -18.38 -0.62 10.18
C ALA A 98 -17.61 -1.33 11.31
N GLU A 99 -16.51 -1.99 10.97
CA GLU A 99 -15.58 -2.61 11.93
C GLU A 99 -15.00 -1.55 12.89
N LEU A 100 -14.34 -0.53 12.36
CA LEU A 100 -13.64 0.49 13.15
C LEU A 100 -14.59 1.34 14.00
N ARG A 101 -15.84 1.56 13.56
CA ARG A 101 -16.84 2.33 14.32
C ARG A 101 -17.21 1.67 15.66
N SER A 102 -16.97 0.36 15.80
CA SER A 102 -17.26 -0.36 17.04
C SER A 102 -16.18 -0.19 18.12
N HIS A 103 -15.01 0.38 17.77
CA HIS A 103 -13.89 0.56 18.68
C HIS A 103 -13.99 1.91 19.42
N ALA A 104 -13.46 1.96 20.64
CA ALA A 104 -13.33 3.21 21.37
C ALA A 104 -12.28 4.14 20.68
N PRO A 105 -12.44 5.48 20.74
CA PRO A 105 -11.50 6.41 20.13
C PRO A 105 -10.03 6.19 20.56
N ASP A 106 -9.80 5.92 21.85
CA ASP A 106 -8.45 5.69 22.38
C ASP A 106 -7.82 4.39 21.83
N ASP A 107 -8.65 3.36 21.62
CA ASP A 107 -8.21 2.10 21.00
C ASP A 107 -7.80 2.34 19.55
N LEU A 108 -8.58 3.09 18.78
CA LEU A 108 -8.24 3.44 17.40
C LEU A 108 -6.89 4.18 17.31
N ILE A 109 -6.60 5.09 18.25
CA ILE A 109 -5.32 5.81 18.28
C ILE A 109 -4.18 4.84 18.61
N ARG A 110 -4.37 3.99 19.61
CA ARG A 110 -3.39 2.99 20.06
C ARG A 110 -3.07 1.99 18.94
N GLU A 111 -4.09 1.37 18.35
CA GLU A 111 -3.96 0.39 17.28
C GLU A 111 -3.22 0.97 16.07
N ARG A 112 -3.57 2.21 15.66
CA ARG A 112 -2.87 2.88 14.56
C ARG A 112 -1.39 3.07 14.89
N ARG A 113 -1.04 3.50 16.10
CA ARG A 113 0.37 3.65 16.52
C ARG A 113 1.10 2.31 16.53
N GLU A 114 0.48 1.28 17.10
CA GLU A 114 1.06 -0.07 17.19
C GLU A 114 1.28 -0.70 15.82
N ARG A 115 0.35 -0.49 14.87
CA ARG A 115 0.51 -0.91 13.47
C ARG A 115 1.84 -0.42 12.90
N PHE A 116 2.06 0.89 12.90
CA PHE A 116 3.26 1.47 12.29
C PHE A 116 4.53 1.16 13.08
N ARG A 117 4.46 0.98 14.40
CA ARG A 117 5.61 0.57 15.22
C ARG A 117 6.04 -0.88 15.00
N ARG A 118 5.13 -1.74 14.57
CA ARG A 118 5.42 -3.15 14.22
C ARG A 118 6.04 -3.30 12.83
N MET A 119 6.02 -2.24 12.01
CA MET A 119 6.65 -2.28 10.70
C MET A 119 8.17 -2.18 10.82
N GLY A 120 8.87 -3.02 10.06
CA GLY A 120 10.32 -3.16 10.11
C GLY A 120 10.75 -4.40 10.89
N ARG A 121 11.76 -5.11 10.36
CA ARG A 121 12.39 -6.25 11.04
C ARG A 121 13.82 -5.87 11.35
N PHE A 122 14.18 -5.94 12.62
CA PHE A 122 15.52 -5.68 13.12
C PHE A 122 16.05 -6.98 13.73
N LEU A 123 17.33 -7.26 13.53
CA LEU A 123 18.00 -8.27 14.33
C LEU A 123 18.30 -7.61 15.67
N ASP A 124 17.77 -8.16 16.76
CA ASP A 124 18.16 -7.72 18.10
C ASP A 124 19.68 -7.94 18.26
N ALA A 125 20.38 -6.93 18.75
CA ALA A 125 21.78 -7.09 19.12
C ALA A 125 21.84 -8.09 20.29
N ALA A 126 22.44 -9.25 20.04
CA ALA A 126 22.71 -10.27 21.06
C ALA A 126 23.62 -9.74 22.17
#